data_AF-A0A7J6SR57-F1
#
_entry.id   AF-A0A7J6SR57-F1
#
_cell.length_a   1.000
_cell.length_b   1.000
_cell.length_c   1.000
_cell.angle_alpha   90.00
_cell.angle_beta   90.00
_cell.angle_gamma   90.00
#
_symmetry.space_group_name_H-M   'P 1'
#
loop_
_entity.id
_entity.type
_entity.pdbx_description
1 polymer ?
#
loop_
_entity_poly.entity_id
_entity_poly.type
_entity_poly.pdbx_seq_one_letter_code
_entity_poly.pdbx_strand_id
1 'polypeptide(L)'
;MSVVELSSGPESFPSSSSSVMDATSAYGVVDNVDVGITELLRPAGVGGIGGMIKVYPEDFCVNEIRLSDAGVVEMPSDVDFSDAGSTCASTPSPAEGPADGMEGSEDERWGCKFVLAKTRTDTLEAVHLLSAAVTSYIGAAAGRGAVRDFGFAGIKDSWAITAQEVTVKGVTTEELEGAVARFLPASVQIRDVNSCDREDRLRPGMLGGNRFRIRIRCIQPGVSREQLDVTLGHVRDNGFINYVGMQRFGKGGVASPDVGLAYIKRDYSAAIDRLMSDPAADTPGPSRGRRGTKRDSSSWQSVWRKTYCASAVLAAMERQLGKNSGSAYAQKRVMEQMTVAQSQLNMDWNASCRYAFLSIPKYLRMLYAHAYFDRVWNLGASAWINESESRSGTRKKPLPGDLIRVGSKLDGYVKYYDEDEDAEATVHDVVLPRPGRDALFPENFVGTVMRQYYAFDGVDVEDVTVEQNQAGEVWDILGDYRNVLSQATGLGWRLVEEPDATGAIQRHCDTEFSLAPG
;
A
#
# COMPACT_ATOMS: atom_id res chain seq x y z
N MET A 1 -53.87 -16.82 -28.81
CA MET A 1 -54.22 -16.48 -27.41
C MET A 1 -53.22 -15.45 -26.93
N SER A 2 -53.75 -14.28 -26.61
CA SER A 2 -53.06 -13.02 -26.33
C SER A 2 -52.13 -13.09 -25.12
N VAL A 3 -50.89 -12.64 -25.29
CA VAL A 3 -49.97 -12.31 -24.20
C VAL A 3 -50.31 -10.89 -23.74
N VAL A 4 -50.65 -10.76 -22.46
CA VAL A 4 -50.95 -9.49 -21.79
C VAL A 4 -49.64 -8.86 -21.35
N GLU A 5 -49.37 -7.63 -21.84
CA GLU A 5 -48.37 -6.73 -21.28
C GLU A 5 -48.81 -6.25 -19.89
N LEU A 6 -47.91 -6.32 -18.91
CA LEU A 6 -47.98 -5.50 -17.71
C LEU A 6 -46.64 -4.80 -17.51
N SER A 7 -46.66 -3.50 -17.77
CA SER A 7 -45.62 -2.54 -17.48
C SER A 7 -45.58 -2.22 -15.98
N SER A 8 -44.41 -2.28 -15.37
CA SER A 8 -44.06 -1.43 -14.23
C SER A 8 -42.63 -0.93 -14.43
N GLY A 9 -42.50 0.39 -14.60
CA GLY A 9 -41.23 1.05 -14.83
C GLY A 9 -40.31 1.03 -13.60
N PRO A 10 -39.01 1.31 -13.76
CA PRO A 10 -38.10 1.46 -12.64
C PRO A 10 -38.40 2.76 -11.90
N GLU A 11 -38.73 2.66 -10.61
CA GLU A 11 -38.78 3.81 -9.72
C GLU A 11 -37.39 4.45 -9.63
N SER A 12 -37.36 5.76 -9.86
CA SER A 12 -36.19 6.60 -9.84
C SER A 12 -35.63 6.76 -8.43
N PHE A 13 -34.37 6.37 -8.22
CA PHE A 13 -33.59 6.74 -7.03
C PHE A 13 -33.37 8.26 -6.97
N PRO A 14 -33.50 8.90 -5.79
CA PRO A 14 -33.15 10.30 -5.65
C PRO A 14 -31.65 10.49 -5.74
N SER A 15 -31.24 11.37 -6.66
CA SER A 15 -29.88 11.84 -6.85
C SER A 15 -29.43 12.70 -5.67
N SER A 16 -28.62 12.16 -4.76
CA SER A 16 -27.77 12.95 -3.88
C SER A 16 -26.32 12.79 -4.31
N SER A 17 -25.72 13.93 -4.68
CA SER A 17 -24.34 14.05 -5.14
C SER A 17 -23.37 13.86 -3.98
N SER A 18 -22.97 12.62 -3.71
CA SER A 18 -21.65 12.32 -3.16
C SER A 18 -21.04 11.27 -4.07
N SER A 19 -19.83 11.51 -4.56
CA SER A 19 -19.14 10.57 -5.46
C SER A 19 -18.75 9.33 -4.66
N VAL A 20 -19.62 8.33 -4.69
CA VAL A 20 -19.36 6.99 -4.13
C VAL A 20 -18.17 6.40 -4.89
N MET A 21 -17.02 6.30 -4.22
CA MET A 21 -15.86 5.59 -4.77
C MET A 21 -16.02 4.10 -4.48
N ASP A 22 -16.21 3.30 -5.52
CA ASP A 22 -15.90 1.88 -5.48
C ASP A 22 -14.39 1.75 -5.23
N ALA A 23 -13.98 0.93 -4.25
CA ALA A 23 -12.59 0.75 -3.86
C ALA A 23 -11.72 0.25 -5.02
N THR A 24 -12.30 -0.43 -6.02
CA THR A 24 -11.61 -0.79 -7.27
C THR A 24 -11.59 0.35 -8.29
N SER A 25 -12.64 1.18 -8.33
CA SER A 25 -12.74 2.34 -9.23
C SER A 25 -11.72 3.45 -8.95
N ALA A 26 -11.21 3.52 -7.71
CA ALA A 26 -10.19 4.49 -7.30
C ALA A 26 -8.81 4.26 -7.96
N TYR A 27 -8.56 3.06 -8.48
CA TYR A 27 -7.26 2.70 -9.06
C TYR A 27 -7.17 2.95 -10.56
N GLY A 28 -8.30 3.05 -11.26
CA GLY A 28 -8.35 3.42 -12.67
C GLY A 28 -7.56 2.48 -13.58
N VAL A 29 -8.28 1.73 -14.41
CA VAL A 29 -7.80 1.05 -15.63
C VAL A 29 -7.12 -0.29 -15.44
N VAL A 30 -6.38 -0.48 -14.34
CA VAL A 30 -5.86 -1.80 -13.96
C VAL A 30 -6.84 -2.40 -12.97
N ASP A 31 -7.40 -3.56 -13.29
CA ASP A 31 -8.25 -4.33 -12.38
C ASP A 31 -7.50 -5.48 -11.69
N ASN A 32 -8.20 -6.25 -10.86
CA ASN A 32 -7.62 -7.40 -10.17
C ASN A 32 -7.07 -8.46 -11.15
N VAL A 33 -7.75 -8.68 -12.28
CA VAL A 33 -7.37 -9.69 -13.28
C VAL A 33 -6.08 -9.28 -13.98
N ASP A 34 -5.94 -8.00 -14.32
CA ASP A 34 -4.73 -7.45 -14.96
C ASP A 34 -3.46 -7.64 -14.12
N VAL A 35 -3.61 -7.80 -12.80
CA VAL A 35 -2.50 -7.99 -11.85
C VAL A 35 -2.44 -9.39 -11.25
N GLY A 36 -3.15 -10.35 -11.85
CA GLY A 36 -3.08 -11.75 -11.48
C GLY A 36 -3.86 -12.16 -10.22
N ILE A 37 -4.76 -11.31 -9.73
CA ILE A 37 -5.68 -11.62 -8.63
C ILE A 37 -6.95 -12.22 -9.24
N THR A 38 -6.93 -13.53 -9.51
CA THR A 38 -8.03 -14.21 -10.22
C THR A 38 -8.75 -15.25 -9.38
N GLU A 39 -8.11 -15.75 -8.32
CA GLU A 39 -8.67 -16.81 -7.47
C GLU A 39 -9.07 -16.33 -6.08
N LEU A 40 -10.01 -17.07 -5.47
CA LEU A 40 -10.47 -16.86 -4.10
C LEU A 40 -10.42 -18.18 -3.32
N LEU A 41 -9.98 -18.09 -2.07
CA LEU A 41 -10.13 -19.15 -1.09
C LEU A 41 -11.50 -18.96 -0.40
N ARG A 42 -12.47 -19.84 -0.69
CA ARG A 42 -13.85 -19.68 -0.20
C ARG A 42 -14.58 -21.01 0.01
N PRO A 43 -15.56 -21.06 0.91
CA PRO A 43 -16.42 -22.23 1.03
C PRO A 43 -17.27 -22.42 -0.23
N ALA A 44 -17.42 -23.68 -0.67
CA ALA A 44 -18.16 -24.01 -1.88
C ALA A 44 -19.64 -23.63 -1.75
N GLY A 45 -20.20 -23.00 -2.80
CA GLY A 45 -21.63 -22.63 -2.84
C GLY A 45 -22.01 -21.42 -1.98
N VAL A 46 -21.05 -20.77 -1.30
CA VAL A 46 -21.30 -19.61 -0.45
C VAL A 46 -20.98 -18.32 -1.22
N GLY A 47 -21.98 -17.44 -1.33
CA GLY A 47 -21.81 -16.12 -1.93
C GLY A 47 -21.04 -15.15 -1.03
N GLY A 48 -20.43 -14.12 -1.61
CA GLY A 48 -19.79 -13.05 -0.84
C GLY A 48 -20.82 -12.25 -0.04
N ILE A 49 -20.38 -11.61 1.05
CA ILE A 49 -21.25 -10.81 1.93
C ILE A 49 -21.55 -9.40 1.36
N GLY A 50 -20.78 -8.96 0.37
CA GLY A 50 -20.84 -7.61 -0.20
C GLY A 50 -20.45 -6.53 0.81
N GLY A 51 -21.01 -5.33 0.62
CA GLY A 51 -20.73 -4.17 1.46
C GLY A 51 -19.56 -3.31 0.99
N MET A 52 -19.33 -2.23 1.72
CA MET A 52 -18.36 -1.18 1.41
C MET A 52 -17.37 -1.04 2.56
N ILE A 53 -16.08 -1.00 2.24
CA ILE A 53 -15.02 -0.67 3.19
C ILE A 53 -14.55 0.75 2.94
N LYS A 54 -13.91 1.37 3.93
CA LYS A 54 -13.30 2.70 3.80
C LYS A 54 -14.29 3.79 3.37
N VAL A 55 -15.56 3.70 3.78
CA VAL A 55 -16.56 4.76 3.56
C VAL A 55 -16.15 5.99 4.37
N TYR A 56 -15.83 5.78 5.64
CA TYR A 56 -15.21 6.78 6.51
C TYR A 56 -13.85 6.29 7.03
N PRO A 57 -12.93 7.18 7.43
CA PRO A 57 -11.64 6.78 8.01
C PRO A 57 -11.77 5.86 9.24
N GLU A 58 -12.77 6.11 10.09
CA GLU A 58 -13.07 5.31 11.29
C GLU A 58 -13.55 3.88 10.99
N ASP A 59 -13.97 3.61 9.75
CA ASP A 59 -14.30 2.24 9.33
C ASP A 59 -13.06 1.37 9.13
N PHE A 60 -11.87 1.96 9.17
CA PHE A 60 -10.61 1.28 8.90
C PHE A 60 -9.55 1.74 9.90
N CYS A 61 -9.46 1.05 11.03
CA CYS A 61 -8.50 1.35 12.08
C CYS A 61 -7.31 0.38 12.02
N VAL A 62 -6.09 0.91 12.12
CA VAL A 62 -4.85 0.13 12.06
C VAL A 62 -3.93 0.49 13.23
N ASN A 63 -3.64 -0.49 14.07
CA ASN A 63 -2.77 -0.34 15.22
C ASN A 63 -1.52 -1.19 15.00
N GLU A 64 -0.34 -0.60 15.11
CA GLU A 64 0.92 -1.32 14.99
C GLU A 64 1.08 -2.33 16.14
N ILE A 65 1.66 -3.49 15.85
CA ILE A 65 2.07 -4.47 16.86
C ILE A 65 3.59 -4.37 16.97
N ARG A 66 4.09 -4.13 18.19
CA ARG A 66 5.52 -4.02 18.47
C ARG A 66 6.22 -5.35 18.24
N LEU A 67 7.44 -5.29 17.71
CA LEU A 67 8.27 -6.48 17.55
C LEU A 67 8.85 -6.99 18.89
N SER A 68 9.09 -6.08 19.84
CA SER A 68 9.79 -6.35 21.10
C SER A 68 9.01 -7.21 22.08
N ASP A 69 7.72 -6.96 22.23
CA ASP A 69 6.86 -7.54 23.26
C ASP A 69 5.51 -8.03 22.72
N ALA A 70 5.31 -7.97 21.40
CA ALA A 70 4.02 -8.20 20.74
C ALA A 70 2.87 -7.31 21.25
N GLY A 71 3.18 -6.21 21.93
CA GLY A 71 2.21 -5.26 22.43
C GLY A 71 1.57 -4.47 21.29
N VAL A 72 0.25 -4.29 21.35
CA VAL A 72 -0.48 -3.42 20.42
C VAL A 72 -0.25 -1.97 20.83
N VAL A 73 0.11 -1.13 19.86
CA VAL A 73 0.12 0.33 20.01
C VAL A 73 -1.33 0.78 19.96
N GLU A 74 -1.97 0.86 21.13
CA GLU A 74 -3.38 1.22 21.23
C GLU A 74 -3.62 2.67 20.80
N MET A 75 -4.83 2.92 20.30
CA MET A 75 -5.28 4.28 20.07
C MET A 75 -5.46 4.96 21.43
N PRO A 76 -4.76 6.06 21.73
CA PRO A 76 -4.92 6.73 23.01
C PRO A 76 -6.39 7.17 23.19
N SER A 77 -6.95 6.95 24.37
CA SER A 77 -8.40 7.12 24.65
C SER A 77 -8.91 8.56 24.51
N ASP A 78 -7.98 9.51 24.52
CA ASP A 78 -8.22 10.95 24.44
C ASP A 78 -7.96 11.51 23.03
N VAL A 79 -7.59 10.66 22.07
CA VAL A 79 -7.48 11.06 20.66
C VAL A 79 -8.89 11.23 20.09
N ASP A 80 -9.23 12.48 19.80
CA ASP A 80 -10.45 12.85 19.10
C ASP A 80 -10.11 13.43 17.72
N PHE A 81 -10.69 12.82 16.68
CA PHE A 81 -10.56 13.26 15.29
C PHE A 81 -11.85 13.91 14.77
N SER A 82 -12.83 14.22 15.63
CA SER A 82 -14.07 14.89 15.27
C SER A 82 -13.82 16.20 14.50
N ASP A 83 -12.79 16.96 14.90
CA ASP A 83 -12.37 18.21 14.26
C ASP A 83 -11.51 18.01 12.99
N ALA A 84 -11.04 16.80 12.69
CA ALA A 84 -10.18 16.50 11.53
C ALA A 84 -10.91 16.55 10.16
N GLY A 85 -12.14 17.07 10.14
CA GLY A 85 -12.94 17.37 8.94
C GLY A 85 -13.49 18.80 8.89
N SER A 86 -13.21 19.65 9.88
CA SER A 86 -13.68 21.03 9.98
C SER A 86 -12.48 21.97 9.97
N THR A 87 -12.49 23.00 9.10
CA THR A 87 -11.46 24.04 9.11
C THR A 87 -11.72 25.03 10.25
N CYS A 88 -11.70 24.58 11.50
CA CYS A 88 -11.73 25.43 12.68
C CYS A 88 -11.00 24.68 13.80
N ALA A 89 -9.80 25.16 14.15
CA ALA A 89 -9.04 24.61 15.26
C ALA A 89 -9.73 24.98 16.58
N SER A 90 -10.11 23.97 17.37
CA SER A 90 -10.40 24.12 18.80
C SER A 90 -9.19 23.58 19.58
N THR A 91 -8.49 24.43 20.30
CA THR A 91 -7.43 24.06 21.26
C THR A 91 -8.04 23.47 22.53
N PRO A 92 -7.65 22.27 22.99
CA PRO A 92 -7.81 21.90 24.39
C PRO A 92 -6.69 22.53 25.22
N SER A 93 -7.05 23.03 26.41
CA SER A 93 -6.11 23.53 27.41
C SER A 93 -5.38 22.36 28.08
N PRO A 94 -4.06 22.43 28.33
CA PRO A 94 -3.36 21.38 29.05
C PRO A 94 -3.81 21.33 30.51
N ALA A 95 -4.09 20.13 31.01
CA ALA A 95 -4.26 19.87 32.43
C ALA A 95 -2.88 19.71 33.08
N GLU A 96 -2.61 20.50 34.11
CA GLU A 96 -1.39 20.43 34.90
C GLU A 96 -1.37 19.14 35.75
N GLY A 97 -0.42 18.25 35.47
CA GLY A 97 0.01 17.17 36.36
C GLY A 97 1.33 17.54 37.04
N PRO A 98 1.62 17.03 38.25
CA PRO A 98 2.76 17.48 39.03
C PRO A 98 4.08 16.98 38.41
N ALA A 99 5.05 17.90 38.32
CA ALA A 99 6.42 17.60 37.97
C ALA A 99 7.15 17.02 39.20
N ASP A 100 7.37 15.71 39.21
CA ASP A 100 8.34 15.09 40.12
C ASP A 100 9.70 15.05 39.42
N GLY A 101 10.63 15.85 39.94
CA GLY A 101 12.01 15.91 39.49
C GLY A 101 12.82 14.72 39.96
N MET A 102 13.47 14.05 39.00
CA MET A 102 14.64 13.21 39.25
C MET A 102 15.72 13.63 38.25
N GLU A 103 16.71 14.37 38.74
CA GLU A 103 17.91 14.76 38.02
C GLU A 103 18.74 13.50 37.67
N GLY A 104 18.67 13.08 36.40
CA GLY A 104 19.66 12.23 35.76
C GLY A 104 20.40 13.05 34.71
N SER A 105 21.72 12.88 34.61
CA SER A 105 22.61 13.61 33.68
C SER A 105 22.07 13.60 32.24
N GLU A 106 21.70 14.78 31.74
CA GLU A 106 21.01 15.00 30.45
C GLU A 106 21.88 14.75 29.20
N ASP A 107 23.12 14.28 29.34
CA ASP A 107 24.12 14.19 28.25
C ASP A 107 24.20 12.82 27.53
N GLU A 108 23.31 11.85 27.80
CA GLU A 108 23.40 10.49 27.21
C GLU A 108 22.22 10.03 26.33
N ARG A 109 21.13 10.80 26.18
CA ARG A 109 19.92 10.32 25.48
C ARG A 109 19.98 10.56 23.96
N TRP A 110 19.63 9.54 23.16
CA TRP A 110 19.73 9.60 21.70
C TRP A 110 18.63 10.44 21.04
N GLY A 111 17.42 10.43 21.61
CA GLY A 111 16.27 11.18 21.10
C GLY A 111 14.98 10.80 21.81
N CYS A 112 13.85 10.94 21.11
CA CYS A 112 12.52 10.62 21.64
C CYS A 112 11.84 9.50 20.87
N LYS A 113 11.01 8.74 21.57
CA LYS A 113 10.08 7.75 21.05
C LYS A 113 8.66 8.12 21.50
N PHE A 114 7.70 8.04 20.59
CA PHE A 114 6.32 8.44 20.85
C PHE A 114 5.33 7.64 19.99
N VAL A 115 4.07 7.66 20.39
CA VAL A 115 2.95 7.12 19.61
C VAL A 115 2.44 8.21 18.67
N LEU A 116 2.43 7.93 17.38
CA LEU A 116 1.82 8.76 16.34
C LEU A 116 0.43 8.22 16.02
N ALA A 117 -0.60 9.02 16.29
CA ALA A 117 -1.97 8.77 15.86
C ALA A 117 -2.32 9.72 14.70
N LYS A 118 -2.84 9.19 13.60
CA LYS A 118 -3.21 10.00 12.42
C LYS A 118 -4.49 9.55 11.77
N THR A 119 -5.18 10.50 11.13
CA THR A 119 -6.32 10.25 10.23
C THR A 119 -6.17 11.04 8.93
N ARG A 120 -6.67 10.49 7.82
CA ARG A 120 -6.68 11.14 6.49
C ARG A 120 -5.31 11.64 6.00
N THR A 121 -4.22 11.13 6.57
CA THR A 121 -2.86 11.63 6.39
C THR A 121 -1.93 10.45 6.15
N ASP A 122 -1.09 10.56 5.12
CA ASP A 122 -0.04 9.57 4.85
C ASP A 122 1.05 9.61 5.93
N THR A 123 1.71 8.48 6.19
CA THR A 123 2.75 8.42 7.23
C THR A 123 3.92 9.35 6.91
N LEU A 124 4.35 9.40 5.65
CA LEU A 124 5.44 10.27 5.23
C LEU A 124 5.03 11.74 5.35
N GLU A 125 3.79 12.08 5.01
CA GLU A 125 3.28 13.44 5.19
C GLU A 125 3.22 13.84 6.66
N ALA A 126 2.73 12.95 7.54
CA ALA A 126 2.74 13.19 8.99
C ALA A 126 4.17 13.43 9.52
N VAL A 127 5.17 12.69 9.03
CA VAL A 127 6.58 12.90 9.37
C VAL A 127 7.11 14.24 8.83
N HIS A 128 6.70 14.67 7.63
CA HIS A 128 7.06 16.00 7.12
C HIS A 128 6.46 17.11 7.97
N LEU A 129 5.19 16.99 8.38
CA LEU A 129 4.52 17.94 9.26
C LEU A 129 5.21 18.01 10.63
N LEU A 130 5.54 16.85 11.22
CA LEU A 130 6.32 16.77 12.47
C LEU A 130 7.69 17.43 12.32
N SER A 131 8.42 17.13 11.25
CA SER A 131 9.73 17.72 10.98
C SER A 131 9.66 19.23 10.82
N ALA A 132 8.65 19.73 10.10
CA ALA A 132 8.42 21.16 9.93
C ALA A 132 8.08 21.82 11.28
N ALA A 133 7.18 21.23 12.07
CA ALA A 133 6.82 21.70 13.40
C ALA A 133 8.05 21.81 14.32
N VAL A 134 8.85 20.74 14.41
CA VAL A 134 10.07 20.72 15.22
C VAL A 134 11.06 21.76 14.73
N THR A 135 11.33 21.81 13.42
CA THR A 135 12.29 22.78 12.83
C THR A 135 11.85 24.22 13.07
N SER A 136 10.55 24.51 12.99
CA SER A 136 9.98 25.82 13.32
C SER A 136 10.08 26.16 14.80
N TYR A 137 10.04 25.17 15.68
CA TYR A 137 10.13 25.36 17.13
C TYR A 137 11.57 25.57 17.61
N ILE A 138 12.51 24.68 17.25
CA ILE A 138 13.91 24.71 17.73
C ILE A 138 14.84 25.56 16.84
N GLY A 139 14.37 25.91 15.63
CA GLY A 139 15.13 26.67 14.65
C GLY A 139 16.02 25.81 13.74
N ALA A 140 16.02 26.11 12.44
CA ALA A 140 16.75 25.35 11.43
C ALA A 140 18.27 25.27 11.66
N ALA A 141 18.86 26.25 12.37
CA ALA A 141 20.28 26.26 12.72
C ALA A 141 20.67 25.13 13.68
N ALA A 142 19.71 24.52 14.39
CA ALA A 142 19.95 23.40 15.28
C ALA A 142 20.43 22.14 14.54
N GLY A 143 20.18 22.03 13.23
CA GLY A 143 20.66 20.91 12.41
C GLY A 143 20.10 19.53 12.77
N ARG A 144 19.03 19.49 13.57
CA ARG A 144 18.32 18.30 14.07
C ARG A 144 16.81 18.46 13.89
N GLY A 145 16.05 17.37 13.94
CA GLY A 145 14.59 17.38 13.70
C GLY A 145 14.19 17.40 12.22
N ALA A 146 15.12 17.05 11.31
CA ALA A 146 14.82 16.90 9.90
C ALA A 146 14.11 15.56 9.62
N VAL A 147 13.44 15.42 8.48
CA VAL A 147 12.75 14.16 8.08
C VAL A 147 13.63 12.91 8.21
N ARG A 148 14.94 13.02 7.91
CA ARG A 148 15.91 11.92 8.04
C ARG A 148 16.17 11.46 9.47
N ASP A 149 15.85 12.30 10.45
CA ASP A 149 16.05 12.04 11.87
C ASP A 149 14.87 11.25 12.46
N PHE A 150 13.75 11.17 11.74
CA PHE A 150 12.60 10.36 12.12
C PHE A 150 12.76 8.90 11.66
N GLY A 151 12.44 7.96 12.54
CA GLY A 151 12.41 6.53 12.27
C GLY A 151 11.05 5.93 12.63
N PHE A 152 10.55 5.03 11.79
CA PHE A 152 9.29 4.30 11.99
C PHE A 152 9.39 2.89 11.38
N ALA A 153 8.61 1.95 11.89
CA ALA A 153 8.70 0.55 11.48
C ALA A 153 7.97 0.24 10.16
N GLY A 154 6.95 1.02 9.80
CA GLY A 154 6.25 0.90 8.53
C GLY A 154 5.33 2.08 8.23
N ILE A 155 4.91 2.18 6.97
CA ILE A 155 3.91 3.15 6.52
C ILE A 155 2.52 2.54 6.75
N LYS A 156 1.58 3.33 7.26
CA LYS A 156 0.17 2.96 7.45
C LYS A 156 -0.74 3.73 6.49
N ASP A 157 -1.92 3.17 6.23
CA ASP A 157 -2.95 3.74 5.36
C ASP A 157 -3.26 5.22 5.67
N SER A 158 -3.48 6.01 4.62
CA SER A 158 -3.88 7.42 4.76
C SER A 158 -5.38 7.57 5.00
N TRP A 159 -6.23 6.80 4.31
CA TRP A 159 -7.68 6.77 4.52
C TRP A 159 -8.04 5.72 5.58
N ALA A 160 -7.67 6.03 6.81
CA ALA A 160 -7.77 5.16 7.98
C ALA A 160 -7.52 6.01 9.24
N ILE A 161 -7.86 5.48 10.41
CA ILE A 161 -7.33 5.95 11.69
C ILE A 161 -6.18 5.00 12.07
N THR A 162 -4.95 5.50 12.21
CA THR A 162 -3.78 4.64 12.41
C THR A 162 -2.90 5.07 13.59
N ALA A 163 -2.44 4.11 14.39
CA ALA A 163 -1.53 4.32 15.52
C ALA A 163 -0.25 3.50 15.31
N GLN A 164 0.91 4.14 15.48
CA GLN A 164 2.22 3.51 15.30
C GLN A 164 3.28 4.18 16.17
N GLU A 165 4.40 3.50 16.39
CA GLU A 165 5.53 4.12 17.08
C GLU A 165 6.41 4.88 16.09
N VAL A 166 6.93 6.01 16.56
CA VAL A 166 7.88 6.85 15.83
C VAL A 166 9.01 7.24 16.78
N THR A 167 10.21 7.34 16.24
CA THR A 167 11.39 7.85 16.92
C THR A 167 11.90 9.09 16.22
N VAL A 168 12.49 10.02 16.96
CA VAL A 168 13.16 11.21 16.41
C VAL A 168 14.50 11.42 17.10
N LYS A 169 15.57 11.44 16.29
CA LYS A 169 16.94 11.62 16.80
C LYS A 169 17.18 13.06 17.26
N GLY A 170 17.77 13.20 18.43
CA GLY A 170 18.32 14.47 18.91
C GLY A 170 17.29 15.58 19.07
N VAL A 171 16.06 15.24 19.44
CA VAL A 171 15.01 16.19 19.86
C VAL A 171 14.59 15.74 21.25
N THR A 172 14.45 16.66 22.21
CA THR A 172 14.02 16.30 23.57
C THR A 172 12.50 16.12 23.65
N THR A 173 12.02 15.56 24.76
CA THR A 173 10.59 15.33 25.00
C THR A 173 9.83 16.65 25.01
N GLU A 174 10.36 17.67 25.67
CA GLU A 174 9.78 19.00 25.83
C GLU A 174 9.75 19.76 24.49
N GLU A 175 10.82 19.66 23.70
CA GLU A 175 10.90 20.28 22.38
C GLU A 175 9.85 19.70 21.43
N LEU A 176 9.69 18.38 21.44
CA LEU A 176 8.71 17.71 20.60
C LEU A 176 7.29 18.09 21.01
N GLU A 177 6.95 17.98 22.30
CA GLU A 177 5.62 18.35 22.82
C GLU A 177 5.29 19.82 22.55
N GLY A 178 6.25 20.73 22.79
CA GLY A 178 6.10 22.16 22.51
C GLY A 178 5.90 22.47 21.03
N ALA A 179 6.58 21.75 20.13
CA ALA A 179 6.41 21.89 18.70
C ALA A 179 5.03 21.39 18.23
N VAL A 180 4.62 20.21 18.71
CA VAL A 180 3.35 19.59 18.33
C VAL A 180 2.16 20.45 18.77
N ALA A 181 2.16 20.92 20.02
CA ALA A 181 1.07 21.73 20.56
C ALA A 181 0.82 23.04 19.79
N ARG A 182 1.82 23.56 19.06
CA ARG A 182 1.75 24.83 18.34
C ARG A 182 1.48 24.70 16.85
N PHE A 183 2.03 23.66 16.21
CA PHE A 183 2.18 23.64 14.75
C PHE A 183 1.49 22.45 14.07
N LEU A 184 1.14 21.39 14.78
CA LEU A 184 0.51 20.23 14.14
C LEU A 184 -1.00 20.45 13.93
N PRO A 185 -1.56 19.98 12.79
CA PRO A 185 -3.00 19.96 12.58
C PRO A 185 -3.68 18.85 13.39
N ALA A 186 -4.98 18.99 13.65
CA ALA A 186 -5.78 18.02 14.41
C ALA A 186 -5.80 16.59 13.82
N SER A 187 -5.48 16.44 12.52
CA SER A 187 -5.39 15.15 11.84
C SER A 187 -4.15 14.32 12.20
N VAL A 188 -3.20 14.92 12.94
CA VAL A 188 -1.96 14.29 13.40
C VAL A 188 -1.76 14.61 14.88
N GLN A 189 -1.78 13.59 15.72
CA GLN A 189 -1.63 13.71 17.17
C GLN A 189 -0.51 12.80 17.66
N ILE A 190 0.16 13.20 18.74
CA ILE A 190 1.17 12.36 19.40
C ILE A 190 0.83 12.14 20.87
N ARG A 191 1.23 10.99 21.40
CA ARG A 191 1.10 10.60 22.81
C ARG A 191 2.30 9.77 23.26
N ASP A 192 2.38 9.51 24.57
CA ASP A 192 3.40 8.67 25.20
C ASP A 192 4.82 9.06 24.78
N VAL A 193 5.13 10.36 24.88
CA VAL A 193 6.43 10.92 24.49
C VAL A 193 7.46 10.58 25.57
N ASN A 194 8.39 9.70 25.22
CA ASN A 194 9.43 9.21 26.12
C ASN A 194 10.80 9.47 25.51
N SER A 195 11.81 9.73 26.32
CA SER A 195 13.20 9.65 25.87
C SER A 195 13.56 8.21 25.48
N CYS A 196 14.43 8.04 24.49
CA CYS A 196 14.89 6.73 24.06
C CYS A 196 16.39 6.70 23.72
N ASP A 197 16.94 5.49 23.76
CA ASP A 197 18.33 5.22 23.45
C ASP A 197 18.51 4.92 21.95
N ARG A 198 19.76 4.78 21.51
CA ARG A 198 20.07 4.59 20.08
C ARG A 198 19.55 3.26 19.55
N GLU A 199 19.48 2.27 20.42
CA GLU A 199 19.03 0.90 20.18
C GLU A 199 17.52 0.85 19.92
N ASP A 200 16.76 1.80 20.47
CA ASP A 200 15.31 1.95 20.27
C ASP A 200 14.95 2.54 18.91
N ARG A 201 15.95 3.03 18.15
CA ARG A 201 15.74 3.65 16.84
C ARG A 201 14.97 2.70 15.93
N LEU A 202 13.76 3.12 15.55
CA LEU A 202 12.92 2.37 14.65
C LEU A 202 13.41 2.45 13.21
N ARG A 203 13.37 1.30 12.53
CA ARG A 203 13.70 1.14 11.11
C ARG A 203 12.60 0.35 10.41
N PRO A 204 12.42 0.54 9.10
CA PRO A 204 11.49 -0.26 8.33
C PRO A 204 11.65 -1.77 8.59
N GLY A 205 10.55 -2.45 8.88
CA GLY A 205 10.52 -3.89 9.20
C GLY A 205 10.58 -4.23 10.70
N MET A 206 10.84 -3.26 11.58
CA MET A 206 10.87 -3.48 13.05
C MET A 206 9.48 -3.48 13.69
N LEU A 207 8.53 -4.26 13.16
CA LEU A 207 7.19 -4.43 13.70
C LEU A 207 6.80 -5.91 13.73
N GLY A 208 6.00 -6.31 14.72
CA GLY A 208 5.43 -7.65 14.83
C GLY A 208 4.20 -7.87 13.96
N GLY A 209 3.62 -6.78 13.43
CA GLY A 209 2.43 -6.83 12.58
C GLY A 209 1.54 -5.61 12.71
N ASN A 210 0.29 -5.76 12.32
CA ASN A 210 -0.75 -4.74 12.53
C ASN A 210 -2.06 -5.41 12.98
N ARG A 211 -2.71 -4.82 13.97
CA ARG A 211 -4.08 -5.13 14.37
C ARG A 211 -5.03 -4.23 13.60
N PHE A 212 -5.99 -4.85 12.92
CA PHE A 212 -7.00 -4.20 12.11
C PHE A 212 -8.34 -4.26 12.84
N ARG A 213 -9.06 -3.14 12.83
CA ARG A 213 -10.50 -3.10 13.10
C ARG A 213 -11.19 -2.49 11.89
N ILE A 214 -11.98 -3.30 11.19
CA ILE A 214 -12.58 -2.92 9.91
C ILE A 214 -14.09 -3.07 10.00
N ARG A 215 -14.81 -2.00 9.68
CA ARG A 215 -16.26 -1.99 9.49
C ARG A 215 -16.58 -2.11 8.00
N ILE A 216 -17.30 -3.17 7.65
CA ILE A 216 -17.86 -3.40 6.32
C ILE A 216 -19.30 -2.87 6.35
N ARG A 217 -19.54 -1.74 5.70
CA ARG A 217 -20.84 -1.09 5.72
C ARG A 217 -21.80 -1.66 4.68
N CYS A 218 -23.11 -1.67 4.99
CA CYS A 218 -24.16 -2.02 4.04
C CYS A 218 -23.94 -3.41 3.42
N ILE A 219 -23.73 -4.43 4.26
CA ILE A 219 -23.67 -5.82 3.77
C ILE A 219 -24.98 -6.15 3.03
N GLN A 220 -24.91 -7.07 2.07
CA GLN A 220 -26.06 -7.37 1.22
C GLN A 220 -27.27 -7.79 2.07
N PRO A 221 -28.49 -7.25 1.82
CA PRO A 221 -29.66 -7.52 2.65
C PRO A 221 -29.99 -9.01 2.82
N GLY A 222 -29.73 -9.81 1.79
CA GLY A 222 -29.98 -11.26 1.79
C GLY A 222 -28.97 -12.11 2.55
N VAL A 223 -27.89 -11.53 3.09
CA VAL A 223 -26.85 -12.28 3.81
C VAL A 223 -27.37 -12.66 5.20
N SER A 224 -27.53 -13.96 5.45
CA SER A 224 -27.93 -14.47 6.76
C SER A 224 -26.75 -14.41 7.76
N ARG A 225 -27.04 -14.52 9.06
CA ARG A 225 -25.97 -14.62 10.08
C ARG A 225 -25.13 -15.87 9.86
N GLU A 226 -25.76 -16.98 9.49
CA GLU A 226 -25.09 -18.25 9.19
C GLU A 226 -24.15 -18.11 7.99
N GLN A 227 -24.57 -17.42 6.92
CA GLN A 227 -23.69 -17.15 5.77
C GLN A 227 -22.49 -16.30 6.17
N LEU A 228 -22.69 -15.29 7.01
CA LEU A 228 -21.61 -14.45 7.55
C LEU A 228 -20.62 -15.29 8.37
N ASP A 229 -21.13 -16.10 9.30
CA ASP A 229 -20.33 -16.95 10.19
C ASP A 229 -19.55 -18.02 9.41
N VAL A 230 -20.16 -18.63 8.40
CA VAL A 230 -19.47 -19.59 7.50
C VAL A 230 -18.38 -18.89 6.70
N THR A 231 -18.64 -17.70 6.18
CA THR A 231 -17.67 -16.96 5.34
C THR A 231 -16.46 -16.51 6.16
N LEU A 232 -16.69 -15.83 7.29
CA LEU A 232 -15.60 -15.31 8.13
C LEU A 232 -14.94 -16.41 8.96
N GLY A 233 -15.68 -17.45 9.34
CA GLY A 233 -15.11 -18.67 9.93
C GLY A 233 -14.16 -19.37 8.97
N HIS A 234 -14.49 -19.44 7.67
CA HIS A 234 -13.58 -20.02 6.67
C HIS A 234 -12.27 -19.23 6.55
N VAL A 235 -12.34 -17.89 6.56
CA VAL A 235 -11.15 -17.02 6.56
C VAL A 235 -10.32 -17.21 7.83
N ARG A 236 -10.97 -17.33 9.00
CA ARG A 236 -10.27 -17.58 10.27
C ARG A 236 -9.53 -18.92 10.24
N ASP A 237 -10.17 -19.97 9.75
CA ASP A 237 -9.69 -21.35 9.88
C ASP A 237 -8.71 -21.74 8.76
N ASN A 238 -8.82 -21.13 7.57
CA ASN A 238 -8.01 -21.48 6.39
C ASN A 238 -7.17 -20.31 5.86
N GLY A 239 -7.35 -19.11 6.42
CA GLY A 239 -6.67 -17.91 5.94
C GLY A 239 -7.22 -17.37 4.63
N PHE A 240 -6.37 -16.65 3.90
CA PHE A 240 -6.67 -16.07 2.60
C PHE A 240 -5.41 -16.08 1.72
N ILE A 241 -5.59 -15.95 0.41
CA ILE A 241 -4.47 -15.87 -0.54
C ILE A 241 -3.76 -14.54 -0.30
N ASN A 242 -2.45 -14.60 -0.06
CA ASN A 242 -1.62 -13.48 0.35
C ASN A 242 -1.23 -12.57 -0.84
N TYR A 243 -2.20 -12.21 -1.68
CA TYR A 243 -2.00 -11.35 -2.84
C TYR A 243 -1.36 -10.02 -2.46
N VAL A 244 -0.56 -9.51 -3.39
CA VAL A 244 -0.16 -8.12 -3.37
C VAL A 244 -1.31 -7.30 -3.93
N GLY A 245 -1.88 -6.40 -3.12
CA GLY A 245 -3.07 -5.63 -3.48
C GLY A 245 -2.81 -4.48 -4.45
N MET A 246 -3.91 -3.92 -5.00
CA MET A 246 -3.90 -2.85 -6.02
C MET A 246 -3.08 -1.61 -5.64
N GLN A 247 -2.90 -1.31 -4.34
CA GLN A 247 -2.04 -0.21 -3.91
C GLN A 247 -0.59 -0.32 -4.40
N ARG A 248 -0.08 -1.53 -4.68
CA ARG A 248 1.27 -1.74 -5.23
C ARG A 248 1.35 -1.38 -6.71
N PHE A 249 0.27 -1.60 -7.45
CA PHE A 249 0.27 -1.52 -8.90
C PHE A 249 -0.05 -0.12 -9.44
N GLY A 250 -0.27 0.83 -8.53
CA GLY A 250 -0.36 2.27 -8.80
C GLY A 250 -1.73 2.84 -8.46
N LYS A 251 -1.76 4.05 -7.87
CA LYS A 251 -2.95 4.91 -7.79
C LYS A 251 -2.83 6.00 -8.85
N GLY A 252 -3.89 6.26 -9.61
CA GLY A 252 -3.95 7.41 -10.51
C GLY A 252 -3.40 7.18 -11.92
N GLY A 253 -3.58 5.97 -12.47
CA GLY A 253 -3.32 5.72 -13.88
C GLY A 253 -1.83 5.65 -14.26
N VAL A 254 -0.98 5.00 -13.46
CA VAL A 254 0.34 4.54 -13.92
C VAL A 254 0.38 3.04 -13.71
N ALA A 255 0.63 2.27 -14.77
CA ALA A 255 0.82 0.83 -14.69
C ALA A 255 2.23 0.53 -14.15
N SER A 256 2.40 0.55 -12.82
CA SER A 256 3.69 0.33 -12.16
C SER A 256 4.42 -0.94 -12.63
N PRO A 257 3.75 -2.09 -12.87
CA PRO A 257 4.39 -3.28 -13.43
C PRO A 257 5.06 -3.04 -14.79
N ASP A 258 4.44 -2.23 -15.66
CA ASP A 258 4.94 -2.02 -17.01
C ASP A 258 6.15 -1.08 -17.02
N VAL A 259 6.15 -0.07 -16.13
CA VAL A 259 7.35 0.75 -15.86
C VAL A 259 8.48 -0.14 -15.34
N GLY A 260 8.15 -1.07 -14.44
CA GLY A 260 9.10 -2.03 -13.86
C GLY A 260 9.73 -2.93 -14.90
N LEU A 261 8.92 -3.54 -15.77
CA LEU A 261 9.36 -4.40 -16.85
C LEU A 261 10.30 -3.66 -17.81
N ALA A 262 9.91 -2.46 -18.25
CA ALA A 262 10.75 -1.65 -19.12
C ALA A 262 12.08 -1.29 -18.46
N TYR A 263 12.06 -0.97 -17.15
CA TYR A 263 13.28 -0.69 -16.39
C TYR A 263 14.20 -1.91 -16.26
N ILE A 264 13.67 -3.09 -15.95
CA ILE A 264 14.44 -4.35 -15.89
C ILE A 264 15.11 -4.64 -17.23
N LYS A 265 14.39 -4.39 -18.34
CA LYS A 265 14.90 -4.56 -19.71
C LYS A 265 15.84 -3.44 -20.18
N ARG A 266 16.10 -2.44 -19.33
CA ARG A 266 16.89 -1.22 -19.64
C ARG A 266 16.32 -0.41 -20.82
N ASP A 267 15.03 -0.56 -21.09
CA ASP A 267 14.29 0.24 -22.07
C ASP A 267 13.74 1.49 -21.38
N TYR A 268 14.62 2.47 -21.20
CA TYR A 268 14.28 3.71 -20.50
C TYR A 268 13.30 4.58 -21.28
N SER A 269 13.24 4.47 -22.61
CA SER A 269 12.24 5.18 -23.40
C SER A 269 10.85 4.65 -23.08
N ALA A 270 10.67 3.32 -23.14
CA ALA A 270 9.41 2.70 -22.76
C ALA A 270 9.07 2.95 -21.29
N ALA A 271 10.05 2.93 -20.39
CA ALA A 271 9.82 3.20 -18.97
C ALA A 271 9.27 4.61 -18.72
N ILE A 272 9.83 5.63 -19.41
CA ILE A 272 9.33 7.00 -19.35
C ILE A 272 7.94 7.08 -19.98
N ASP A 273 7.73 6.47 -21.15
CA ASP A 273 6.42 6.48 -21.80
C ASP A 273 5.33 5.90 -20.89
N ARG A 274 5.58 4.74 -20.26
CA ARG A 274 4.64 4.12 -19.31
C ARG A 274 4.43 4.95 -18.05
N LEU A 275 5.47 5.62 -17.55
CA LEU A 275 5.39 6.51 -16.39
C LEU A 275 4.56 7.78 -16.68
N MET A 276 4.55 8.21 -17.95
CA MET A 276 3.90 9.43 -18.41
C MET A 276 2.52 9.19 -19.03
N SER A 277 2.16 7.94 -19.33
CA SER A 277 0.86 7.56 -19.84
C SER A 277 -0.24 7.66 -18.79
N ASP A 278 -1.46 7.84 -19.27
CA ASP A 278 -2.70 7.58 -18.53
C ASP A 278 -3.37 6.38 -19.22
N PRO A 279 -3.36 5.17 -18.62
CA PRO A 279 -4.01 3.99 -19.16
C PRO A 279 -5.48 4.25 -19.50
N ALA A 280 -6.19 5.17 -18.80
CA ALA A 280 -7.60 5.46 -19.03
C ALA A 280 -7.81 6.20 -20.35
N ALA A 281 -6.77 6.89 -20.80
CA ALA A 281 -6.74 7.56 -22.07
C ALA A 281 -6.40 6.61 -23.23
N ASP A 282 -6.01 5.36 -22.98
CA ASP A 282 -5.58 4.39 -24.01
C ASP A 282 -6.55 3.21 -24.19
N THR A 283 -7.52 2.98 -23.28
CA THR A 283 -8.59 1.97 -23.49
C THR A 283 -9.69 2.49 -24.43
N PRO A 284 -10.01 1.82 -25.56
CA PRO A 284 -11.18 2.15 -26.35
C PRO A 284 -12.44 1.60 -25.67
N GLY A 285 -13.02 2.36 -24.74
CA GLY A 285 -14.27 1.99 -24.09
C GLY A 285 -15.50 2.14 -25.01
N PRO A 286 -16.53 1.27 -24.90
CA PRO A 286 -17.77 1.43 -25.63
C PRO A 286 -18.47 2.71 -25.17
N SER A 287 -18.83 3.55 -26.14
CA SER A 287 -19.54 4.82 -26.00
C SER A 287 -20.97 4.61 -25.48
N ARG A 288 -21.12 4.24 -24.21
CA ARG A 288 -22.42 4.25 -23.52
C ARG A 288 -22.51 5.47 -22.58
N GLY A 289 -23.12 6.52 -23.11
CA GLY A 289 -24.00 7.42 -22.35
C GLY A 289 -23.38 8.43 -21.37
N ARG A 290 -22.07 8.40 -21.07
CA ARG A 290 -21.44 9.52 -20.34
C ARG A 290 -21.42 10.73 -21.28
N ARG A 291 -22.24 11.75 -21.00
CA ARG A 291 -22.18 13.06 -21.68
C ARG A 291 -20.70 13.44 -21.81
N GLY A 292 -20.23 13.57 -23.05
CA GLY A 292 -18.83 13.79 -23.36
C GLY A 292 -18.30 15.01 -22.63
N THR A 293 -17.61 14.80 -21.52
CA THR A 293 -16.59 15.73 -21.08
C THR A 293 -15.55 15.73 -22.19
N LYS A 294 -15.33 16.87 -22.84
CA LYS A 294 -14.24 17.03 -23.81
C LYS A 294 -12.99 16.41 -23.19
N ARG A 295 -12.46 15.35 -23.82
CA ARG A 295 -11.15 14.78 -23.51
C ARG A 295 -10.20 15.97 -23.42
N ASP A 296 -9.71 16.29 -22.22
CA ASP A 296 -9.02 17.55 -22.01
C ASP A 296 -7.68 17.47 -22.75
N SER A 297 -7.65 18.04 -23.95
CA SER A 297 -6.48 18.05 -24.84
C SER A 297 -5.26 18.72 -24.19
N SER A 298 -5.44 19.35 -23.02
CA SER A 298 -4.43 20.06 -22.24
C SER A 298 -3.80 19.24 -21.11
N SER A 299 -4.20 17.98 -20.87
CA SER A 299 -3.55 17.16 -19.84
C SER A 299 -2.08 16.91 -20.15
N TRP A 300 -1.23 16.89 -19.12
CA TRP A 300 0.21 16.68 -19.29
C TRP A 300 0.52 15.33 -19.97
N GLN A 301 -0.28 14.29 -19.72
CA GLN A 301 -0.20 13.00 -20.43
C GLN A 301 -0.56 13.14 -21.92
N SER A 302 -1.60 13.93 -22.25
CA SER A 302 -1.96 14.24 -23.64
C SER A 302 -0.86 15.03 -24.35
N VAL A 303 -0.22 15.97 -23.66
CA VAL A 303 0.93 16.74 -24.20
C VAL A 303 2.11 15.80 -24.46
N TRP A 304 2.45 14.91 -23.52
CA TRP A 304 3.52 13.93 -23.71
C TRP A 304 3.29 13.10 -24.98
N ARG A 305 2.13 12.45 -25.11
CA ARG A 305 1.78 11.60 -26.26
C ARG A 305 1.88 12.31 -27.62
N LYS A 306 1.64 13.63 -27.67
CA LYS A 306 1.64 14.40 -28.92
C LYS A 306 3.00 14.98 -29.28
N THR A 307 3.80 15.32 -28.28
CA THR A 307 4.96 16.20 -28.48
C THR A 307 6.28 15.56 -28.10
N TYR A 308 6.27 14.57 -27.20
CA TYR A 308 7.49 14.02 -26.56
C TYR A 308 8.44 15.12 -26.05
N CYS A 309 7.88 16.28 -25.67
CA CYS A 309 8.62 17.48 -25.31
C CYS A 309 8.53 17.73 -23.81
N ALA A 310 9.62 17.46 -23.10
CA ALA A 310 9.65 17.49 -21.65
C ALA A 310 9.30 18.87 -21.06
N SER A 311 9.77 19.96 -21.69
CA SER A 311 9.48 21.33 -21.25
C SER A 311 8.00 21.70 -21.42
N ALA A 312 7.36 21.26 -22.51
CA ALA A 312 5.92 21.46 -22.74
C ALA A 312 5.08 20.68 -21.71
N VAL A 313 5.52 19.47 -21.35
CA VAL A 313 4.87 18.66 -20.33
C VAL A 313 5.00 19.30 -18.94
N LEU A 314 6.18 19.80 -18.55
CA LEU A 314 6.36 20.50 -17.28
C LEU A 314 5.43 21.72 -17.17
N ALA A 315 5.30 22.50 -18.24
CA ALA A 315 4.37 23.64 -18.28
C ALA A 315 2.89 23.21 -18.18
N ALA A 316 2.54 22.01 -18.65
CA ALA A 316 1.21 21.44 -18.44
C ALA A 316 1.01 20.94 -17.00
N MET A 317 2.00 20.23 -16.45
CA MET A 317 1.98 19.74 -15.06
C MET A 317 1.85 20.90 -14.07
N GLU A 318 2.60 21.99 -14.26
CA GLU A 318 2.55 23.16 -13.40
C GLU A 318 1.16 23.83 -13.39
N ARG A 319 0.51 23.92 -14.56
CA ARG A 319 -0.85 24.46 -14.68
C ARG A 319 -1.89 23.55 -14.01
N GLN A 320 -1.70 22.24 -14.04
CA GLN A 320 -2.67 21.27 -13.52
C GLN A 320 -2.50 20.96 -12.03
N LEU A 321 -1.26 20.79 -11.56
CA LEU A 321 -0.94 20.40 -10.19
C LEU A 321 -0.60 21.60 -9.29
N GLY A 322 -0.24 22.74 -9.89
CA GLY A 322 0.30 23.89 -9.17
C GLY A 322 1.82 23.79 -8.93
N LYS A 323 2.46 24.96 -8.82
CA LYS A 323 3.93 25.09 -8.73
C LYS A 323 4.58 24.29 -7.60
N ASN A 324 3.91 24.20 -6.45
CA ASN A 324 4.45 23.63 -5.21
C ASN A 324 3.88 22.26 -4.86
N SER A 325 3.21 21.58 -5.79
CA SER A 325 2.67 20.25 -5.51
C SER A 325 3.79 19.21 -5.44
N GLY A 326 3.76 18.39 -4.37
CA GLY A 326 4.59 17.19 -4.23
C GLY A 326 4.06 15.97 -5.00
N SER A 327 2.90 16.10 -5.66
CA SER A 327 2.31 15.01 -6.46
C SER A 327 3.11 14.78 -7.75
N ALA A 328 3.05 13.55 -8.28
CA ALA A 328 3.71 13.15 -9.52
C ALA A 328 5.23 13.42 -9.53
N TYR A 329 5.89 13.20 -8.39
CA TYR A 329 7.32 13.45 -8.20
C TYR A 329 8.19 12.79 -9.27
N ALA A 330 7.96 11.50 -9.55
CA ALA A 330 8.77 10.74 -10.51
C ALA A 330 8.64 11.33 -11.93
N GLN A 331 7.41 11.65 -12.36
CA GLN A 331 7.13 12.28 -13.64
C GLN A 331 7.81 13.64 -13.77
N LYS A 332 7.67 14.50 -12.75
CA LYS A 332 8.25 15.85 -12.74
C LYS A 332 9.78 15.77 -12.85
N ARG A 333 10.39 14.93 -12.01
CA ARG A 333 11.85 14.74 -11.98
C ARG A 333 12.40 14.24 -13.31
N VAL A 334 11.74 13.27 -13.94
CA VAL A 334 12.13 12.76 -15.26
C VAL A 334 12.08 13.87 -16.30
N MET A 335 10.98 14.64 -16.37
CA MET A 335 10.84 15.70 -17.36
C MET A 335 11.85 16.84 -17.15
N GLU A 336 12.15 17.21 -15.90
CA GLU A 336 13.20 18.19 -15.57
C GLU A 336 14.57 17.72 -16.08
N GLN A 337 14.95 16.48 -15.78
CA GLN A 337 16.25 15.93 -16.16
C GLN A 337 16.36 15.64 -17.66
N MET A 338 15.25 15.28 -18.31
CA MET A 338 15.19 15.15 -19.77
C MET A 338 15.39 16.48 -20.47
N THR A 339 14.81 17.56 -19.93
CA THR A 339 15.02 18.92 -20.45
C THR A 339 16.50 19.32 -20.36
N VAL A 340 17.17 19.02 -19.25
CA VAL A 340 18.62 19.26 -19.08
C VAL A 340 19.43 18.44 -20.07
N ALA A 341 19.15 17.13 -20.18
CA ALA A 341 19.86 16.24 -21.09
C ALA A 341 19.79 16.70 -22.56
N GLN A 342 18.61 17.14 -23.01
CA GLN A 342 18.39 17.59 -24.38
C GLN A 342 18.95 18.98 -24.65
N SER A 343 18.70 19.96 -23.75
CA SER A 343 19.02 21.37 -24.02
C SER A 343 20.43 21.79 -23.61
N GLN A 344 20.98 21.21 -22.54
CA GLN A 344 22.28 21.61 -21.99
C GLN A 344 23.38 20.62 -22.34
N LEU A 345 23.07 19.31 -22.33
CA LEU A 345 24.04 18.26 -22.61
C LEU A 345 24.01 17.78 -24.06
N ASN A 346 23.01 18.19 -24.85
CA ASN A 346 22.83 17.82 -26.26
C ASN A 346 22.90 16.29 -26.49
N MET A 347 22.32 15.52 -25.56
CA MET A 347 22.28 14.06 -25.63
C MET A 347 21.25 13.60 -26.67
N ASP A 348 21.49 12.44 -27.30
CA ASP A 348 20.46 11.81 -28.14
C ASP A 348 19.24 11.37 -27.32
N TRP A 349 18.18 10.92 -28.00
CA TRP A 349 16.94 10.52 -27.35
C TRP A 349 17.13 9.41 -26.31
N ASN A 350 17.82 8.33 -26.65
CA ASN A 350 17.98 7.17 -25.78
C ASN A 350 18.86 7.50 -24.57
N ALA A 351 19.94 8.24 -24.80
CA ALA A 351 20.82 8.75 -23.75
C ALA A 351 20.09 9.72 -22.82
N SER A 352 19.23 10.59 -23.37
CA SER A 352 18.37 11.49 -22.59
C SER A 352 17.36 10.73 -21.74
N CYS A 353 16.69 9.71 -22.29
CA CYS A 353 15.76 8.86 -21.55
C CYS A 353 16.46 8.11 -20.41
N ARG A 354 17.61 7.49 -20.69
CA ARG A 354 18.44 6.82 -19.66
C ARG A 354 18.85 7.80 -18.56
N TYR A 355 19.39 8.96 -18.95
CA TYR A 355 19.81 10.00 -18.01
C TYR A 355 18.64 10.46 -17.11
N ALA A 356 17.50 10.75 -17.72
CA ALA A 356 16.32 11.24 -17.02
C ALA A 356 15.70 10.21 -16.07
N PHE A 357 15.51 8.97 -16.53
CA PHE A 357 14.90 7.92 -15.71
C PHE A 357 15.78 7.55 -14.51
N LEU A 358 17.09 7.36 -14.73
CA LEU A 358 18.04 7.00 -13.67
C LEU A 358 18.25 8.10 -12.63
N SER A 359 17.81 9.32 -12.94
CA SER A 359 17.77 10.39 -11.95
C SER A 359 16.81 10.06 -10.81
N ILE A 360 15.72 9.31 -11.03
CA ILE A 360 14.80 8.91 -9.97
C ILE A 360 15.60 8.14 -8.89
N PRO A 361 15.42 8.43 -7.60
CA PRO A 361 16.09 7.68 -6.54
C PRO A 361 15.91 6.17 -6.68
N LYS A 362 16.99 5.39 -6.50
CA LYS A 362 17.00 3.93 -6.69
C LYS A 362 15.82 3.23 -6.02
N TYR A 363 15.54 3.58 -4.77
CA TYR A 363 14.46 2.95 -3.99
C TYR A 363 13.08 3.12 -4.64
N LEU A 364 12.77 4.27 -5.25
CA LEU A 364 11.52 4.48 -5.97
C LEU A 364 11.49 3.68 -7.28
N ARG A 365 12.61 3.60 -8.00
CA ARG A 365 12.70 2.76 -9.20
C ARG A 365 12.49 1.28 -8.88
N MET A 366 13.02 0.82 -7.75
CA MET A 366 12.82 -0.55 -7.28
C MET A 366 11.35 -0.86 -6.97
N LEU A 367 10.53 0.11 -6.56
CA LEU A 367 9.08 -0.11 -6.39
C LEU A 367 8.41 -0.53 -7.71
N TYR A 368 8.84 0.03 -8.85
CA TYR A 368 8.32 -0.38 -10.15
C TYR A 368 8.80 -1.79 -10.52
N ALA A 369 10.09 -2.07 -10.39
CA ALA A 369 10.63 -3.41 -10.66
C ALA A 369 9.94 -4.49 -9.82
N HIS A 370 9.78 -4.25 -8.51
CA HIS A 370 9.06 -5.18 -7.64
C HIS A 370 7.57 -5.28 -7.95
N ALA A 371 6.92 -4.21 -8.44
CA ALA A 371 5.53 -4.30 -8.91
C ALA A 371 5.38 -5.27 -10.10
N TYR A 372 6.37 -5.35 -11.00
CA TYR A 372 6.37 -6.37 -12.05
C TYR A 372 6.46 -7.79 -11.48
N PHE A 373 7.39 -8.02 -10.56
CA PHE A 373 7.53 -9.32 -9.91
C PHE A 373 6.29 -9.70 -9.10
N ASP A 374 5.70 -8.75 -8.38
CA ASP A 374 4.48 -8.94 -7.60
C ASP A 374 3.27 -9.32 -8.50
N ARG A 375 3.20 -8.82 -9.75
CA ARG A 375 2.18 -9.23 -10.73
C ARG A 375 2.32 -10.71 -11.10
N VAL A 376 3.54 -11.15 -11.42
CA VAL A 376 3.80 -12.56 -11.77
C VAL A 376 3.66 -13.46 -10.53
N TRP A 377 4.00 -12.96 -9.35
CA TRP A 377 3.77 -13.64 -8.07
C TRP A 377 2.27 -13.88 -7.83
N ASN A 378 1.42 -12.87 -8.03
CA ASN A 378 -0.03 -13.01 -7.93
C ASN A 378 -0.57 -14.07 -8.91
N LEU A 379 -0.08 -14.09 -10.16
CA LEU A 379 -0.42 -15.14 -11.14
C LEU A 379 0.01 -16.53 -10.67
N GLY A 380 1.21 -16.65 -10.10
CA GLY A 380 1.70 -17.90 -9.50
C GLY A 380 0.83 -18.37 -8.34
N ALA A 381 0.43 -17.47 -7.44
CA ALA A 381 -0.46 -17.77 -6.33
C ALA A 381 -1.84 -18.24 -6.83
N SER A 382 -2.39 -17.58 -7.85
CA SER A 382 -3.63 -18.01 -8.52
C SER A 382 -3.49 -19.41 -9.14
N ALA A 383 -2.38 -19.68 -9.83
CA ALA A 383 -2.11 -20.99 -10.40
C ALA A 383 -2.01 -22.08 -9.32
N TRP A 384 -1.31 -21.80 -8.23
CA TRP A 384 -1.16 -22.72 -7.10
C TRP A 384 -2.51 -23.06 -6.45
N ILE A 385 -3.40 -22.08 -6.27
CA ILE A 385 -4.74 -22.32 -5.70
C ILE A 385 -5.59 -23.22 -6.60
N ASN A 386 -5.47 -23.04 -7.92
CA ASN A 386 -6.15 -23.87 -8.89
C ASN A 386 -5.60 -25.30 -8.94
N GLU A 387 -4.28 -25.45 -8.99
CA GLU A 387 -3.61 -26.76 -9.07
C GLU A 387 -3.80 -27.59 -7.81
N SER A 388 -3.74 -26.94 -6.64
CA SER A 388 -3.82 -27.62 -5.35
C SER A 388 -5.24 -28.07 -4.96
N GLU A 389 -6.25 -27.80 -5.79
CA GLU A 389 -7.67 -27.96 -5.42
C GLU A 389 -8.04 -27.26 -4.10
N SER A 390 -7.21 -26.32 -3.63
CA SER A 390 -7.34 -25.68 -2.32
C SER A 390 -8.42 -24.60 -2.30
N ARG A 391 -9.17 -24.39 -3.38
CA ARG A 391 -10.26 -23.39 -3.45
C ARG A 391 -11.23 -23.50 -2.26
N SER A 392 -11.50 -24.71 -1.79
CA SER A 392 -12.37 -24.98 -0.62
C SER A 392 -11.65 -24.95 0.74
N GLY A 393 -10.32 -24.81 0.79
CA GLY A 393 -9.53 -24.88 2.03
C GLY A 393 -9.37 -26.30 2.62
N THR A 394 -9.72 -27.32 1.84
CA THR A 394 -9.72 -28.73 2.26
C THR A 394 -8.32 -29.33 2.32
N ARG A 395 -7.40 -28.84 1.49
CA ARG A 395 -6.02 -29.30 1.46
C ARG A 395 -5.22 -28.72 2.61
N LYS A 396 -4.44 -29.57 3.28
CA LYS A 396 -3.63 -29.20 4.45
C LYS A 396 -2.12 -29.29 4.23
N LYS A 397 -1.66 -30.09 3.25
CA LYS A 397 -0.23 -30.28 2.93
C LYS A 397 0.20 -29.56 1.64
N PRO A 398 1.49 -29.20 1.47
CA PRO A 398 2.06 -28.68 0.22
C PRO A 398 2.00 -29.68 -0.96
N LEU A 399 2.10 -29.20 -2.20
CA LEU A 399 2.24 -30.04 -3.41
C LEU A 399 3.69 -30.55 -3.54
N PRO A 400 3.91 -31.75 -4.10
CA PRO A 400 5.24 -32.14 -4.56
C PRO A 400 5.85 -31.05 -5.46
N GLY A 401 7.11 -30.70 -5.22
CA GLY A 401 7.82 -29.64 -5.94
C GLY A 401 7.49 -28.21 -5.48
N ASP A 402 6.62 -28.02 -4.48
CA ASP A 402 6.45 -26.72 -3.83
C ASP A 402 7.73 -26.32 -3.08
N LEU A 403 7.89 -25.01 -2.90
CA LEU A 403 8.88 -24.45 -1.98
C LEU A 403 8.22 -24.18 -0.63
N ILE A 404 8.85 -24.58 0.46
CA ILE A 404 8.41 -24.30 1.82
C ILE A 404 9.45 -23.47 2.58
N ARG A 405 8.97 -22.65 3.51
CA ARG A 405 9.82 -21.94 4.47
C ARG A 405 9.95 -22.75 5.75
N VAL A 406 11.18 -23.00 6.18
CA VAL A 406 11.50 -23.60 7.48
C VAL A 406 12.05 -22.51 8.40
N GLY A 407 11.44 -22.33 9.57
CA GLY A 407 11.79 -21.26 10.51
C GLY A 407 11.07 -19.94 10.21
N SER A 408 11.52 -18.84 10.83
CA SER A 408 10.86 -17.54 10.63
C SER A 408 11.32 -16.87 9.33
N LYS A 409 10.72 -15.72 9.00
CA LYS A 409 11.17 -14.92 7.86
C LYS A 409 12.59 -14.35 8.04
N LEU A 410 13.04 -14.16 9.29
CA LEU A 410 14.30 -13.50 9.63
C LEU A 410 15.49 -14.46 9.70
N ASP A 411 15.28 -15.68 10.20
CA ASP A 411 16.32 -16.67 10.49
C ASP A 411 16.11 -18.01 9.77
N GLY A 412 14.98 -18.16 9.09
CA GLY A 412 14.65 -19.36 8.35
C GLY A 412 15.27 -19.42 6.95
N TYR A 413 15.05 -20.55 6.29
CA TYR A 413 15.48 -20.80 4.92
C TYR A 413 14.35 -21.41 4.09
N VAL A 414 14.54 -21.46 2.78
CA VAL A 414 13.58 -22.04 1.83
C VAL A 414 14.19 -23.29 1.20
N LYS A 415 13.40 -24.35 1.10
CA LYS A 415 13.76 -25.59 0.42
C LYS A 415 12.58 -26.16 -0.34
N TYR A 416 12.83 -27.15 -1.19
CA TYR A 416 11.78 -27.97 -1.79
C TYR A 416 11.10 -28.82 -0.72
N TYR A 417 9.78 -28.93 -0.83
CA TYR A 417 8.98 -29.79 0.01
C TYR A 417 9.25 -31.25 -0.32
N ASP A 418 9.55 -32.03 0.72
CA ASP A 418 9.67 -33.48 0.67
C ASP A 418 8.65 -34.11 1.63
N GLU A 419 7.78 -35.00 1.13
CA GLU A 419 6.70 -35.57 1.94
C GLU A 419 7.19 -36.47 3.08
N ASP A 420 8.35 -37.12 2.89
CA ASP A 420 8.95 -38.05 3.86
C ASP A 420 9.72 -37.28 4.95
N GLU A 421 10.40 -36.19 4.59
CA GLU A 421 11.18 -35.38 5.55
C GLU A 421 10.35 -34.28 6.23
N ASP A 422 9.33 -33.74 5.56
CA ASP A 422 8.56 -32.56 6.01
C ASP A 422 7.14 -32.93 6.45
N ALA A 423 7.04 -33.93 7.32
CA ALA A 423 5.76 -34.45 7.80
C ALA A 423 4.84 -33.37 8.41
N GLU A 424 5.43 -32.38 9.09
CA GLU A 424 4.73 -31.28 9.78
C GLU A 424 4.44 -30.06 8.89
N ALA A 425 4.96 -30.02 7.66
CA ALA A 425 4.74 -28.87 6.77
C ALA A 425 3.28 -28.80 6.29
N THR A 426 2.78 -27.57 6.20
CA THR A 426 1.41 -27.26 5.84
C THR A 426 1.35 -26.36 4.62
N VAL A 427 0.14 -26.18 4.07
CA VAL A 427 -0.13 -25.19 3.02
C VAL A 427 0.24 -23.75 3.40
N HIS A 428 0.39 -23.43 4.69
CA HIS A 428 0.78 -22.10 5.15
C HIS A 428 2.29 -21.85 5.06
N ASP A 429 3.08 -22.92 4.98
CA ASP A 429 4.54 -22.85 4.85
C ASP A 429 4.98 -22.66 3.39
N VAL A 430 4.06 -22.87 2.43
CA VAL A 430 4.32 -22.74 0.99
C VAL A 430 4.62 -21.30 0.63
N VAL A 431 5.74 -21.10 -0.06
CA VAL A 431 6.20 -19.80 -0.56
C VAL A 431 6.39 -19.82 -2.07
N LEU A 432 6.22 -18.65 -2.69
CA LEU A 432 6.60 -18.41 -4.08
C LEU A 432 7.68 -17.32 -4.15
N PRO A 433 8.61 -17.42 -5.12
CA PRO A 433 9.72 -16.49 -5.24
C PRO A 433 9.27 -15.16 -5.87
N ARG A 434 9.92 -14.09 -5.44
CA ARG A 434 10.21 -12.92 -6.27
C ARG A 434 11.61 -13.14 -6.87
N PRO A 435 11.77 -13.04 -8.20
CA PRO A 435 13.03 -13.34 -8.86
C PRO A 435 14.20 -12.53 -8.32
N GLY A 436 15.37 -13.13 -8.40
CA GLY A 436 16.66 -12.52 -8.11
C GLY A 436 17.74 -13.59 -8.11
N ARG A 437 18.99 -13.18 -7.94
CA ARG A 437 20.13 -14.10 -7.95
C ARG A 437 19.89 -15.27 -6.98
N ASP A 438 20.10 -16.49 -7.46
CA ASP A 438 19.98 -17.76 -6.73
C ASP A 438 18.57 -18.05 -6.15
N ALA A 439 17.53 -17.38 -6.66
CA ALA A 439 16.16 -17.65 -6.23
C ALA A 439 15.68 -19.01 -6.78
N LEU A 440 15.28 -19.90 -5.87
CA LEU A 440 14.60 -21.14 -6.22
C LEU A 440 13.22 -20.84 -6.78
N PHE A 441 12.82 -21.64 -7.76
CA PHE A 441 11.46 -21.69 -8.26
C PHE A 441 10.87 -23.07 -8.02
N PRO A 442 9.55 -23.19 -7.81
CA PRO A 442 8.90 -24.49 -7.68
C PRO A 442 9.22 -25.42 -8.86
N GLU A 443 9.29 -26.72 -8.58
CA GLU A 443 9.58 -27.77 -9.58
C GLU A 443 8.30 -28.37 -10.18
N ASN A 444 7.14 -27.81 -9.86
CA ASN A 444 5.84 -28.21 -10.38
C ASN A 444 5.30 -27.26 -11.47
N PHE A 445 4.02 -27.40 -11.81
CA PHE A 445 3.38 -26.59 -12.85
C PHE A 445 3.38 -25.11 -12.50
N VAL A 446 3.20 -24.71 -11.23
CA VAL A 446 3.28 -23.30 -10.80
C VAL A 446 4.61 -22.66 -11.20
N GLY A 447 5.73 -23.32 -10.89
CA GLY A 447 7.05 -22.81 -11.26
C GLY A 447 7.26 -22.74 -12.77
N THR A 448 6.69 -23.68 -13.52
CA THR A 448 6.69 -23.66 -14.99
C THR A 448 5.93 -22.45 -15.54
N VAL A 449 4.73 -22.17 -15.01
CA VAL A 449 3.93 -21.00 -15.39
C VAL A 449 4.71 -19.71 -15.12
N MET A 450 5.26 -19.54 -13.92
CA MET A 450 6.02 -18.33 -13.56
C MET A 450 7.20 -18.12 -14.50
N ARG A 451 8.02 -19.15 -14.75
CA ARG A 451 9.16 -19.07 -15.68
C ARG A 451 8.73 -18.72 -17.10
N GLN A 452 7.62 -19.28 -17.59
CA GLN A 452 7.09 -18.96 -18.91
C GLN A 452 6.65 -17.50 -19.04
N TYR A 453 6.03 -16.92 -18.02
CA TYR A 453 5.67 -15.49 -18.03
C TYR A 453 6.91 -14.60 -18.10
N TYR A 454 7.94 -14.87 -17.29
CA TYR A 454 9.19 -14.11 -17.36
C TYR A 454 9.87 -14.25 -18.73
N ALA A 455 9.96 -15.47 -19.25
CA ALA A 455 10.55 -15.73 -20.56
C ALA A 455 9.77 -15.03 -21.69
N PHE A 456 8.42 -15.04 -21.63
CA PHE A 456 7.56 -14.35 -22.59
C PHE A 456 7.82 -12.83 -22.61
N ASP A 457 8.00 -12.23 -21.44
CA ASP A 457 8.30 -10.80 -21.31
C ASP A 457 9.78 -10.46 -21.62
N GLY A 458 10.63 -11.47 -21.80
CA GLY A 458 12.07 -11.34 -22.07
C GLY A 458 12.88 -10.99 -20.83
N VAL A 459 12.47 -11.49 -19.65
CA VAL A 459 13.19 -11.36 -18.38
C VAL A 459 13.88 -12.68 -18.08
N ASP A 460 15.21 -12.63 -17.95
CA ASP A 460 16.00 -13.76 -17.44
C ASP A 460 15.95 -13.73 -15.90
N VAL A 461 15.37 -14.77 -15.31
CA VAL A 461 15.20 -14.87 -13.84
C VAL A 461 16.50 -15.21 -13.11
N GLU A 462 17.49 -15.74 -13.82
CA GLU A 462 18.80 -16.09 -13.26
C GLU A 462 19.75 -14.88 -13.21
N ASP A 463 19.53 -13.88 -14.07
CA ASP A 463 20.35 -12.66 -14.18
C ASP A 463 19.50 -11.37 -14.12
N VAL A 464 18.78 -11.21 -13.01
CA VAL A 464 17.95 -10.02 -12.79
C VAL A 464 18.80 -8.85 -12.30
N THR A 465 19.31 -8.05 -13.24
CA THR A 465 20.11 -6.86 -12.94
C THR A 465 19.45 -5.57 -13.40
N VAL A 466 19.71 -4.48 -12.68
CA VAL A 466 19.27 -3.13 -13.04
C VAL A 466 20.40 -2.13 -12.94
N GLU A 467 20.31 -1.07 -13.71
CA GLU A 467 21.29 -0.01 -13.65
C GLU A 467 21.02 0.94 -12.47
N GLN A 468 22.01 1.08 -11.59
CA GLN A 468 21.88 1.82 -10.34
C GLN A 468 21.93 3.33 -10.56
N ASN A 469 22.75 3.83 -11.47
CA ASN A 469 22.95 5.26 -11.67
C ASN A 469 23.43 5.60 -13.08
N GLN A 470 23.51 6.88 -13.38
CA GLN A 470 23.92 7.39 -14.70
C GLN A 470 25.37 7.01 -15.09
N ALA A 471 26.22 6.63 -14.12
CA ALA A 471 27.58 6.17 -14.36
C ALA A 471 27.64 4.73 -14.93
N GLY A 472 26.51 4.02 -15.00
CA GLY A 472 26.44 2.68 -15.58
C GLY A 472 26.73 1.56 -14.58
N GLU A 473 26.76 1.85 -13.28
CA GLU A 473 26.89 0.81 -12.25
C GLU A 473 25.68 -0.13 -12.30
N VAL A 474 25.93 -1.44 -12.31
CA VAL A 474 24.90 -2.48 -12.35
C VAL A 474 24.70 -3.04 -10.94
N TRP A 475 23.45 -3.30 -10.59
CA TRP A 475 23.07 -3.87 -9.31
C TRP A 475 22.16 -5.08 -9.48
N ASP A 476 22.46 -6.13 -8.71
CA ASP A 476 21.68 -7.36 -8.70
C ASP A 476 20.44 -7.21 -7.83
N ILE A 477 19.29 -7.54 -8.39
CA ILE A 477 18.08 -7.66 -7.59
C ILE A 477 18.19 -8.95 -6.77
N LEU A 478 18.15 -8.81 -5.45
CA LEU A 478 18.10 -9.94 -4.53
C LEU A 478 16.69 -10.54 -4.53
N GLY A 479 16.62 -11.88 -4.63
CA GLY A 479 15.36 -12.61 -4.55
C GLY A 479 14.77 -12.55 -3.15
N ASP A 480 13.46 -12.79 -3.05
CA ASP A 480 12.73 -12.92 -1.78
C ASP A 480 11.63 -13.98 -1.94
N TYR A 481 11.09 -14.49 -0.85
CA TYR A 481 10.03 -15.49 -0.86
C TYR A 481 8.86 -15.04 -0.01
N ARG A 482 7.66 -15.13 -0.58
CA ARG A 482 6.40 -14.76 0.06
C ARG A 482 5.48 -15.97 0.18
N ASN A 483 4.90 -16.17 1.36
CA ASN A 483 3.91 -17.22 1.61
C ASN A 483 2.69 -17.03 0.72
N VAL A 484 2.19 -18.11 0.14
CA VAL A 484 1.02 -18.10 -0.74
C VAL A 484 -0.25 -17.81 0.04
N LEU A 485 -0.39 -18.41 1.23
CA LEU A 485 -1.50 -18.18 2.15
C LEU A 485 -1.04 -17.33 3.33
N SER A 486 -1.94 -16.49 3.83
CA SER A 486 -1.77 -15.73 5.06
C SER A 486 -2.93 -16.04 6.02
N GLN A 487 -2.65 -16.03 7.32
CA GLN A 487 -3.65 -16.29 8.36
C GLN A 487 -3.79 -15.08 9.27
N ALA A 488 -5.05 -14.71 9.51
CA ALA A 488 -5.40 -13.67 10.45
C ALA A 488 -5.45 -14.24 11.88
N THR A 489 -4.68 -13.68 12.79
CA THR A 489 -4.72 -14.09 14.19
C THR A 489 -5.81 -13.31 14.93
N GLY A 490 -6.56 -14.01 15.78
CA GLY A 490 -7.63 -13.38 16.58
C GLY A 490 -8.81 -12.83 15.77
N LEU A 491 -9.09 -13.38 14.58
CA LEU A 491 -10.22 -12.92 13.76
C LEU A 491 -11.57 -13.13 14.47
N GLY A 492 -12.20 -12.02 14.84
CA GLY A 492 -13.55 -11.93 15.37
C GLY A 492 -14.42 -11.00 14.53
N TRP A 493 -15.74 -11.21 14.59
CA TRP A 493 -16.70 -10.39 13.85
C TRP A 493 -18.03 -10.24 14.58
N ARG A 494 -18.76 -9.18 14.23
CA ARG A 494 -20.08 -8.88 14.77
C ARG A 494 -20.96 -8.22 13.72
N LEU A 495 -22.16 -8.76 13.54
CA LEU A 495 -23.24 -8.09 12.81
C LEU A 495 -23.76 -6.92 13.64
N VAL A 496 -23.80 -5.73 13.03
CA VAL A 496 -24.29 -4.50 13.63
C VAL A 496 -25.44 -3.97 12.78
N GLU A 497 -26.53 -3.59 13.44
CA GLU A 497 -27.72 -3.06 12.79
C GLU A 497 -28.00 -1.65 13.32
N GLU A 498 -27.90 -0.65 12.45
CA GLU A 498 -28.01 0.76 12.79
C GLU A 498 -29.00 1.43 11.82
N PRO A 499 -29.91 2.32 12.28
CA PRO A 499 -30.77 3.08 11.39
C PRO A 499 -29.95 4.11 10.61
N ASP A 500 -30.23 4.27 9.32
CA ASP A 500 -29.69 5.36 8.52
C ASP A 500 -30.46 6.68 8.70
N ALA A 501 -30.07 7.72 7.96
CA ALA A 501 -30.70 9.04 8.01
C ALA A 501 -32.20 9.04 7.66
N THR A 502 -32.71 7.98 7.01
CA THR A 502 -34.12 7.80 6.68
C THR A 502 -34.87 6.95 7.70
N GLY A 503 -34.17 6.39 8.69
CA GLY A 503 -34.69 5.44 9.66
C GLY A 503 -34.71 3.98 9.15
N ALA A 504 -34.19 3.72 7.95
CA ALA A 504 -34.08 2.36 7.43
C ALA A 504 -32.91 1.64 8.13
N ILE A 505 -33.14 0.42 8.61
CA ILE A 505 -32.09 -0.37 9.25
C ILE A 505 -31.06 -0.81 8.22
N GLN A 506 -29.82 -0.34 8.38
CA GLN A 506 -28.66 -0.81 7.64
C GLN A 506 -27.92 -1.86 8.46
N ARG A 507 -27.39 -2.87 7.75
CA ARG A 507 -26.62 -3.96 8.33
C ARG A 507 -25.15 -3.75 7.99
N HIS A 508 -24.29 -3.80 9.00
CA HIS A 508 -22.85 -3.66 8.91
C HIS A 508 -22.16 -4.88 9.55
N CYS A 509 -20.92 -5.15 9.17
CA CYS A 509 -20.09 -6.17 9.81
C CYS A 509 -18.83 -5.52 10.39
N ASP A 510 -18.71 -5.51 11.70
CA ASP A 510 -17.47 -5.12 12.38
C ASP A 510 -16.56 -6.35 12.46
N THR A 511 -15.29 -6.18 12.11
CA THR A 511 -14.27 -7.24 12.18
C THR A 511 -13.04 -6.74 12.93
N GLU A 512 -12.36 -7.64 13.61
CA GLU A 512 -11.11 -7.39 14.31
C GLU A 512 -10.16 -8.56 14.15
N PHE A 513 -8.90 -8.30 13.80
CA PHE A 513 -7.88 -9.34 13.60
C PHE A 513 -6.47 -8.73 13.52
N SER A 514 -5.45 -9.56 13.59
CA SER A 514 -4.04 -9.16 13.41
C SER A 514 -3.40 -9.88 12.23
N LEU A 515 -2.50 -9.19 11.54
CA LEU A 515 -1.66 -9.75 10.47
C LEU A 515 -0.19 -9.47 10.74
N ALA A 516 0.65 -10.47 10.46
CA ALA A 516 2.10 -10.31 10.45
C ALA A 516 2.56 -9.33 9.36
N PRO A 517 3.80 -8.81 9.42
CA PRO A 517 4.33 -7.87 8.43
C PRO A 517 4.62 -8.55 7.10
N GLY A 518 4.55 -7.74 6.03
CA GLY A 518 4.66 -8.23 4.65
C GLY A 518 3.31 -8.72 4.19
#